data_AF-A0AB39LQ00-F1
#
_entry.id   AF-A0AB39LQ00-F1
#
_cell.length_a   1.000
_cell.length_b   1.000
_cell.length_c   1.000
_cell.angle_alpha   90.00
_cell.angle_beta   90.00
_cell.angle_gamma   90.00
#
_symmetry.space_group_name_H-M   'P 1'
#
loop_
_entity.id
_entity.type
_entity.pdbx_description
1 polymer ?
#
loop_
_entity_poly.entity_id
_entity_poly.type
_entity_poly.pdbx_seq_one_letter_code
_entity_poly.pdbx_strand_id
1 'polypeptide(L)'
;MTTVDPDLSPAPTPTPPAPSRSRTEVCERLLADLRTEIARADSKAAVLVAALGITAGVFSGLLAGRGWSPDALSAFGAAVWWAGTLALALSLLALLLAVLPRHRSGTWTPGQPLTYFGDIRRAVRAGRLDAALTDTEAHPLAALTSALTETSRIAWRKHQWIRTGLITFCTGTLLLPAALLIG
;
A
#
# COMPACT_ATOMS: atom_id res chain seq x y z
N MET A 1 -64.58 -2.07 45.34
CA MET A 1 -63.54 -1.15 45.84
C MET A 1 -62.28 -1.48 45.07
N THR A 2 -62.13 -0.84 43.92
CA THR A 2 -61.19 -1.22 42.84
C THR A 2 -60.06 -0.21 42.87
N THR A 3 -58.89 -0.60 43.35
CA THR A 3 -57.70 0.26 43.41
C THR A 3 -57.05 0.30 42.03
N VAL A 4 -57.06 1.47 41.41
CA VAL A 4 -56.29 1.81 40.20
C VAL A 4 -54.84 2.02 40.61
N ASP A 5 -53.93 1.30 39.98
CA ASP A 5 -52.48 1.45 40.12
C ASP A 5 -51.99 2.49 39.07
N PRO A 6 -51.42 3.64 39.46
CA PRO A 6 -50.96 4.64 38.50
C PRO A 6 -49.45 4.85 38.65
N ASP A 7 -48.61 4.04 38.01
CA ASP A 7 -47.27 4.47 37.60
C ASP A 7 -46.65 3.52 36.56
N LEU A 8 -46.96 3.73 35.29
CA LEU A 8 -46.14 3.23 34.18
C LEU A 8 -45.22 4.36 33.75
N SER A 9 -44.22 4.67 34.57
CA SER A 9 -43.08 5.48 34.13
C SER A 9 -42.38 4.78 32.95
N PRO A 10 -42.20 5.47 31.80
CA PRO A 10 -41.54 4.86 30.64
C PRO A 10 -40.08 4.53 30.98
N ALA A 11 -39.70 3.28 30.74
CA ALA A 11 -38.34 2.80 30.94
C ALA A 11 -37.33 3.70 30.19
N PRO A 12 -36.19 4.05 30.79
CA PRO A 12 -35.18 4.88 30.13
C PRO A 12 -34.69 4.18 28.87
N THR A 13 -34.77 4.88 27.74
CA THR A 13 -34.18 4.46 26.47
C THR A 13 -32.68 4.26 26.66
N PRO A 14 -32.10 3.13 26.20
CA PRO A 14 -30.67 2.89 26.35
C PRO A 14 -29.89 3.94 25.57
N THR A 15 -29.23 4.84 26.28
CA THR A 15 -28.28 5.81 25.72
C THR A 15 -27.20 5.03 24.96
N PRO A 16 -26.93 5.32 23.68
CA PRO A 16 -25.86 4.64 22.95
C PRO A 16 -24.55 4.78 23.72
N PRO A 17 -23.81 3.68 23.95
CA PRO A 17 -22.61 3.73 24.78
C PRO A 17 -21.61 4.70 24.16
N ALA A 18 -21.15 5.66 24.95
CA ALA A 18 -20.07 6.56 24.56
C ALA A 18 -18.92 5.69 24.00
N PRO A 19 -18.33 6.06 22.85
CA PRO A 19 -17.25 5.30 22.26
C PRO A 19 -16.14 5.10 23.32
N SER A 20 -15.97 3.85 23.77
CA SER A 20 -15.09 3.52 24.88
C SER A 20 -13.64 3.79 24.46
N ARG A 21 -12.84 4.45 25.33
CA ARG A 21 -11.39 4.70 25.12
C ARG A 21 -10.65 3.49 24.53
N SER A 22 -11.06 2.28 24.92
CA SER A 22 -10.54 1.02 24.39
C SER A 22 -10.62 0.87 22.86
N ARG A 23 -11.67 1.35 22.19
CA ARG A 23 -11.76 1.30 20.72
C ARG A 23 -10.78 2.26 20.06
N THR A 24 -10.56 3.42 20.66
CA THR A 24 -9.61 4.43 20.18
C THR A 24 -8.20 3.87 20.28
N GLU A 25 -7.85 3.32 21.45
CA GLU A 25 -6.57 2.65 21.69
C GLU A 25 -6.31 1.49 20.72
N VAL A 26 -7.33 0.64 20.46
CA VAL A 26 -7.22 -0.43 19.46
C VAL A 26 -6.96 0.13 18.07
N CYS A 27 -7.66 1.19 17.67
CA CYS A 27 -7.47 1.78 16.34
C CYS A 27 -6.08 2.43 16.19
N GLU A 28 -5.59 3.12 17.22
CA GLU A 28 -4.26 3.71 17.25
C GLU A 28 -3.17 2.64 17.15
N ARG A 29 -3.31 1.54 17.90
CA ARG A 29 -2.39 0.41 17.84
C ARG A 29 -2.36 -0.22 16.45
N LEU A 30 -3.53 -0.49 15.85
CA LEU A 30 -3.62 -1.04 14.50
C LEU A 30 -3.01 -0.09 13.44
N LEU A 31 -3.15 1.23 13.61
CA LEU A 31 -2.49 2.20 12.73
C LEU A 31 -0.96 2.14 12.85
N ALA A 32 -0.44 2.04 14.07
CA ALA A 32 1.00 1.90 14.31
C ALA A 32 1.55 0.60 13.70
N ASP A 33 0.83 -0.51 13.89
CA ASP A 33 1.18 -1.82 13.33
C ASP A 33 1.19 -1.77 11.79
N LEU A 34 0.14 -1.21 11.17
CA LEU A 34 0.06 -1.07 9.71
C LEU A 34 1.19 -0.19 9.15
N ARG A 35 1.52 0.93 9.81
CA ARG A 35 2.63 1.79 9.37
C ARG A 35 3.97 1.04 9.43
N THR A 36 4.18 0.25 10.48
CA THR A 36 5.36 -0.60 10.62
C THR A 36 5.44 -1.65 9.52
N GLU A 37 4.33 -2.33 9.22
CA GLU A 37 4.27 -3.33 8.15
C GLU A 37 4.48 -2.72 6.75
N ILE A 38 3.97 -1.50 6.51
CA ILE A 38 4.24 -0.76 5.27
C ILE A 38 5.74 -0.46 5.15
N ALA A 39 6.41 0.01 6.21
CA ALA A 39 7.84 0.29 6.19
C ALA A 39 8.67 -0.98 5.95
N ARG A 40 8.29 -2.10 6.58
CA ARG A 40 8.91 -3.41 6.30
C ARG A 40 8.72 -3.85 4.85
N ALA A 41 7.55 -3.61 4.28
CA ALA A 41 7.28 -3.89 2.87
C ALA A 41 8.12 -3.01 1.93
N ASP A 42 8.37 -1.73 2.27
CA ASP A 42 9.30 -0.88 1.50
C ASP A 42 10.71 -1.44 1.51
N SER A 43 11.21 -1.82 2.69
CA SER A 43 12.54 -2.42 2.80
C SER A 43 12.67 -3.69 1.97
N LYS A 44 11.64 -4.56 1.98
CA LYS A 44 11.61 -5.76 1.11
C LYS A 44 11.65 -5.39 -0.38
N ALA A 45 10.87 -4.39 -0.80
CA ALA A 45 10.85 -3.94 -2.18
C ALA A 45 12.21 -3.36 -2.61
N ALA A 46 12.83 -2.53 -1.77
CA ALA A 46 14.16 -1.98 -2.03
C ALA A 46 15.23 -3.07 -2.18
N VAL A 47 15.19 -4.11 -1.35
CA VAL A 47 16.07 -5.28 -1.47
C VAL A 47 15.84 -6.02 -2.79
N LEU A 48 14.58 -6.23 -3.20
CA LEU A 48 14.27 -6.87 -4.49
C LEU A 48 14.75 -6.02 -5.68
N VAL A 49 14.63 -4.70 -5.62
CA VAL A 49 15.17 -3.79 -6.66
C VAL A 49 16.70 -3.89 -6.72
N ALA A 50 17.37 -3.92 -5.57
CA ALA A 50 18.82 -4.11 -5.53
C ALA A 50 19.24 -5.46 -6.12
N ALA A 51 18.55 -6.54 -5.75
CA ALA A 51 18.78 -7.88 -6.30
C ALA A 51 18.59 -7.90 -7.83
N LEU A 52 17.50 -7.28 -8.32
CA LEU A 52 17.23 -7.14 -9.75
C LEU A 52 18.35 -6.38 -10.47
N GLY A 53 18.84 -5.29 -9.89
CA GLY A 53 19.97 -4.51 -10.42
C GLY A 53 21.26 -5.32 -10.50
N ILE A 54 21.57 -6.11 -9.47
CA ILE A 54 22.73 -7.02 -9.46
C ILE A 54 22.58 -8.07 -10.55
N THR A 55 21.43 -8.75 -10.63
CA THR A 55 21.16 -9.77 -11.64
C THR A 55 21.30 -9.20 -13.06
N ALA A 56 20.66 -8.06 -13.33
CA ALA A 56 20.78 -7.38 -14.62
C ALA A 56 22.22 -6.99 -14.95
N GLY A 57 22.97 -6.47 -13.96
CA GLY A 57 24.38 -6.13 -14.11
C GLY A 57 25.26 -7.33 -14.43
N VAL A 58 25.08 -8.46 -13.74
CA VAL A 58 25.81 -9.71 -13.99
C VAL A 58 25.53 -10.24 -15.39
N PHE A 59 24.25 -10.34 -15.79
CA PHE A 59 23.91 -10.77 -17.15
C PHE A 59 24.51 -9.84 -18.19
N SER A 60 24.31 -8.53 -18.04
CA SER A 60 24.85 -7.53 -18.98
C SER A 60 26.37 -7.60 -19.11
N GLY A 61 27.09 -7.76 -17.99
CA GLY A 61 28.54 -7.89 -17.99
C GLY A 61 29.04 -9.16 -18.66
N LEU A 62 28.39 -10.30 -18.39
CA LEU A 62 28.72 -11.58 -19.02
C LEU A 62 28.50 -11.57 -20.54
N LEU A 63 27.43 -10.93 -21.00
CA LEU A 63 27.10 -10.84 -22.43
C LEU A 63 28.06 -9.89 -23.15
N ALA A 64 28.34 -8.72 -22.56
CA ALA A 64 29.29 -7.77 -23.10
C ALA A 64 30.71 -8.35 -23.20
N GLY A 65 31.16 -9.07 -22.16
CA GLY A 65 32.47 -9.73 -22.15
C GLY A 65 32.63 -10.86 -23.18
N ARG A 66 31.52 -11.40 -23.72
CA ARG A 66 31.52 -12.44 -24.76
C ARG A 66 31.26 -11.89 -26.17
N GLY A 67 31.08 -10.57 -26.34
CA GLY A 67 30.69 -10.00 -27.63
C GLY A 67 29.35 -10.54 -28.14
N TRP A 68 28.46 -10.93 -27.23
CA TRP A 68 27.21 -11.59 -27.56
C TRP A 68 26.23 -10.63 -28.26
N SER A 69 25.51 -11.12 -29.27
CA SER A 69 24.44 -10.39 -29.94
C SER A 69 23.13 -11.20 -29.92
N PRO A 70 21.96 -10.56 -29.78
CA PRO A 70 20.67 -11.27 -29.84
C PRO A 70 20.41 -11.92 -31.20
N ASP A 71 21.03 -11.41 -32.26
CA ASP A 71 20.90 -11.91 -33.64
C ASP A 71 21.53 -13.31 -33.83
N ALA A 72 22.35 -13.76 -32.87
CA ALA A 72 22.92 -15.11 -32.86
C ALA A 72 21.93 -16.18 -32.36
N LEU A 73 20.80 -15.80 -31.77
CA LEU A 73 19.82 -16.74 -31.24
C LEU A 73 18.93 -17.33 -32.35
N SER A 74 18.52 -18.59 -32.18
CA SER A 74 17.41 -19.14 -32.95
C SER A 74 16.13 -18.31 -32.75
N ALA A 75 15.20 -18.32 -33.70
CA ALA A 75 13.95 -17.54 -33.57
C ALA A 75 13.17 -17.86 -32.28
N PHE A 76 13.20 -19.11 -31.83
CA PHE A 76 12.62 -19.52 -30.55
C PHE A 76 13.43 -19.01 -29.36
N GLY A 77 14.76 -19.13 -29.39
CA GLY A 77 15.65 -18.56 -28.36
C GLY A 77 15.47 -17.04 -28.21
N ALA A 78 15.35 -16.31 -29.32
CA ALA A 78 15.09 -14.87 -29.35
C ALA A 78 13.74 -14.52 -28.70
N ALA A 79 12.69 -15.30 -28.95
CA ALA A 79 11.39 -15.09 -28.31
C ALA A 79 11.46 -15.30 -26.78
N VAL A 80 12.15 -16.35 -26.32
CA VAL A 80 12.36 -16.64 -24.89
C VAL A 80 13.21 -15.54 -24.24
N TRP A 81 14.23 -15.06 -24.93
CA TRP A 81 15.09 -13.96 -24.49
C TRP A 81 14.28 -12.69 -24.24
N TRP A 82 13.53 -12.23 -25.25
CA TRP A 82 12.72 -11.03 -25.13
C TRP A 82 11.60 -11.16 -24.09
N ALA A 83 11.01 -12.35 -23.95
CA ALA A 83 10.06 -12.63 -22.87
C ALA A 83 10.72 -12.48 -21.48
N GLY A 84 11.94 -12.97 -21.31
CA GLY A 84 12.73 -12.80 -20.10
C GLY A 84 13.05 -11.34 -19.81
N THR A 85 13.50 -10.59 -20.81
CA THR A 85 13.77 -9.14 -20.69
C THR A 85 12.53 -8.36 -20.31
N LEU A 86 11.39 -8.62 -20.96
CA LEU A 86 10.11 -7.98 -20.64
C LEU A 86 9.66 -8.32 -19.22
N ALA A 87 9.83 -9.56 -18.77
CA ALA A 87 9.51 -9.96 -17.40
C ALA A 87 10.35 -9.20 -16.36
N LEU A 88 11.66 -9.02 -16.60
CA LEU A 88 12.51 -8.22 -15.72
C LEU A 88 12.12 -6.73 -15.73
N ALA A 89 11.76 -6.18 -16.89
CA ALA A 89 11.30 -4.79 -16.99
C ALA A 89 9.98 -4.56 -16.24
N LEU A 90 9.02 -5.49 -16.37
CA LEU A 90 7.77 -5.48 -15.62
C LEU A 90 8.00 -5.63 -14.12
N SER A 91 8.96 -6.46 -13.73
CA SER A 91 9.38 -6.60 -12.33
C SER A 91 9.89 -5.29 -11.76
N LEU A 92 10.82 -4.64 -12.47
CA LEU A 92 11.36 -3.34 -12.07
C LEU A 92 10.24 -2.32 -11.90
N LEU A 93 9.37 -2.20 -12.90
CA LEU A 93 8.25 -1.25 -12.87
C LEU A 93 7.32 -1.53 -11.68
N ALA A 94 6.94 -2.79 -11.45
CA ALA A 94 6.10 -3.18 -10.33
C ALA A 94 6.74 -2.84 -8.98
N LEU A 95 8.02 -3.14 -8.80
CA LEU A 95 8.76 -2.84 -7.57
C LEU A 95 8.93 -1.32 -7.36
N LEU A 96 9.24 -0.55 -8.41
CA LEU A 96 9.29 0.91 -8.33
C LEU A 96 7.92 1.50 -7.96
N LEU A 97 6.84 0.98 -8.54
CA LEU A 97 5.47 1.39 -8.20
C LEU A 97 5.05 1.01 -6.77
N ALA A 98 5.72 0.02 -6.16
CA ALA A 98 5.53 -0.35 -4.76
C ALA A 98 6.30 0.59 -3.80
N VAL A 99 7.50 1.04 -4.19
CA VAL A 99 8.36 1.94 -3.40
C VAL A 99 7.94 3.41 -3.54
N LEU A 100 7.42 3.81 -4.71
CA LEU A 100 7.08 5.21 -4.97
C LEU A 100 6.02 5.69 -3.96
N PRO A 101 6.27 6.79 -3.22
CA PRO A 101 5.35 7.29 -2.22
C PRO A 101 4.04 7.73 -2.87
N ARG A 102 3.03 6.86 -2.85
CA ARG A 102 1.70 7.16 -3.38
C ARG A 102 0.92 7.99 -2.37
N HIS A 103 1.12 9.31 -2.42
CA HIS A 103 0.28 10.24 -1.69
C HIS A 103 -1.06 10.39 -2.41
N ARG A 104 -2.11 9.72 -1.91
CA ARG A 104 -3.46 10.03 -2.38
C ARG A 104 -3.90 11.36 -1.76
N SER A 105 -4.26 12.30 -2.63
CA SER A 105 -4.88 13.56 -2.25
C SER A 105 -6.32 13.27 -1.83
N GLY A 106 -6.54 13.07 -0.52
CA GLY A 106 -7.87 12.89 0.05
C GLY A 106 -8.79 14.05 -0.36
N THR A 107 -10.02 13.72 -0.74
CA THR A 107 -11.11 14.67 -1.01
C THR A 107 -11.66 15.23 0.30
N TRP A 108 -10.79 15.82 1.12
CA TRP A 108 -11.21 16.47 2.35
C TRP A 108 -12.25 17.56 2.03
N THR A 109 -13.41 17.44 2.67
CA THR A 109 -14.49 18.43 2.65
C THR A 109 -14.61 19.05 4.04
N PRO A 110 -14.93 20.35 4.14
CA PRO A 110 -15.20 20.98 5.43
C PRO A 110 -16.34 20.27 6.17
N GLY A 111 -16.19 20.06 7.49
CA GLY A 111 -17.12 19.26 8.30
C GLY A 111 -16.75 17.77 8.41
N GLN A 112 -15.55 17.37 7.96
CA GLN A 112 -15.02 16.01 8.12
C GLN A 112 -13.70 16.02 8.90
N PRO A 113 -13.49 15.03 9.79
CA PRO A 113 -12.27 14.93 10.58
C PRO A 113 -11.03 14.72 9.70
N LEU A 114 -9.90 15.26 10.14
CA LEU A 114 -8.62 15.16 9.46
C LEU A 114 -8.11 13.72 9.54
N THR A 115 -7.86 13.11 8.40
CA THR A 115 -7.50 11.68 8.32
C THR A 115 -6.03 11.50 7.90
N TYR A 116 -5.50 12.38 7.06
CA TYR A 116 -4.16 12.25 6.50
C TYR A 116 -3.44 13.60 6.28
N PHE A 117 -2.11 13.57 6.10
CA PHE A 117 -1.28 14.76 5.80
C PHE A 117 -1.80 15.59 4.62
N GLY A 118 -2.44 14.94 3.64
CA GLY A 118 -3.07 15.61 2.51
C GLY A 118 -4.24 16.51 2.91
N ASP A 119 -4.99 16.12 3.93
CA ASP A 119 -6.14 16.85 4.46
C ASP A 119 -5.67 18.05 5.29
N ILE A 120 -4.63 17.85 6.12
CA ILE A 120 -3.97 18.94 6.87
C ILE A 120 -3.47 20.02 5.91
N ARG A 121 -2.76 19.63 4.85
CA ARG A 121 -2.25 20.59 3.85
C ARG A 121 -3.36 21.34 3.12
N ARG A 122 -4.53 20.73 2.90
CA ARG A 122 -5.70 21.38 2.31
C ARG A 122 -6.43 22.28 3.29
N ALA A 123 -6.61 21.86 4.54
CA ALA A 123 -7.19 22.66 5.61
C ALA A 123 -6.35 23.92 5.89
N VAL A 124 -5.02 23.80 5.87
CA VAL A 124 -4.08 24.93 5.95
C VAL A 124 -4.27 25.89 4.78
N ARG A 125 -4.28 25.39 3.54
CA ARG A 125 -4.51 26.25 2.35
C ARG A 125 -5.88 26.93 2.37
N ALA A 126 -6.87 26.29 2.96
CA ALA A 126 -8.22 26.84 3.09
C ALA A 126 -8.40 27.75 4.32
N GLY A 127 -7.36 27.96 5.15
CA GLY A 127 -7.46 28.75 6.38
C GLY A 127 -8.41 28.17 7.43
N ARG A 128 -8.68 26.86 7.39
CA ARG A 128 -9.68 26.17 8.23
C ARG A 128 -9.08 25.07 9.11
N LEU A 129 -7.80 25.17 9.43
CA LEU A 129 -7.11 24.13 10.20
C LEU A 129 -7.71 23.99 11.60
N ASP A 130 -7.94 25.08 12.32
CA ASP A 130 -8.47 25.03 13.69
C ASP A 130 -9.85 24.38 13.75
N ALA A 131 -10.76 24.79 12.86
CA ALA A 131 -12.09 24.17 12.76
C ALA A 131 -12.01 22.66 12.43
N ALA A 132 -11.08 22.27 11.54
CA ALA A 132 -10.87 20.88 11.19
C ALA A 132 -10.25 20.06 12.34
N LEU A 133 -9.40 20.67 13.17
CA LEU A 133 -8.87 20.06 14.39
C LEU A 133 -9.99 19.85 15.42
N THR A 134 -10.84 20.85 15.65
CA THR A 134 -12.00 20.75 16.55
C THR A 134 -12.97 19.64 16.10
N ASP A 135 -13.26 19.53 14.81
CA ASP A 135 -14.10 18.45 14.26
C ASP A 135 -13.47 17.06 14.46
N THR A 136 -12.13 16.98 14.40
CA THR A 136 -11.37 15.75 14.63
C THR A 136 -11.40 15.34 16.09
N GLU A 137 -11.24 16.30 17.01
CA GLU A 137 -11.36 16.09 18.46
C GLU A 137 -12.77 15.67 18.88
N ALA A 138 -13.80 16.19 18.19
CA ALA A 138 -15.19 15.79 18.41
C ALA A 138 -15.48 14.35 17.96
N HIS A 139 -14.76 13.83 16.95
CA HIS A 139 -15.02 12.51 16.34
C HIS A 139 -13.75 11.67 16.15
N PRO A 140 -12.99 11.35 17.22
CA PRO A 140 -11.68 10.70 17.11
C PRO A 140 -11.75 9.29 16.51
N LEU A 141 -12.78 8.51 16.84
CA LEU A 141 -12.96 7.17 16.25
C LEU A 141 -13.25 7.20 14.75
N ALA A 142 -14.04 8.17 14.28
CA ALA A 142 -14.33 8.33 12.86
C ALA A 142 -13.05 8.69 12.07
N ALA A 143 -12.22 9.56 12.64
CA ALA A 143 -10.91 9.92 12.09
C ALA A 143 -9.99 8.68 12.00
N LEU A 144 -9.88 7.91 13.09
CA LEU A 144 -9.00 6.73 13.17
C LEU A 144 -9.45 5.60 12.24
N THR A 145 -10.74 5.31 12.17
CA THR A 145 -11.29 4.25 11.29
C THR A 145 -11.13 4.61 9.80
N SER A 146 -11.32 5.89 9.46
CA SER A 146 -11.03 6.40 8.12
C SER A 146 -9.55 6.24 7.77
N ALA A 147 -8.65 6.60 8.71
CA ALA A 147 -7.20 6.47 8.52
C ALA A 147 -6.78 5.00 8.38
N LEU A 148 -7.38 4.09 9.15
CA LEU A 148 -7.15 2.65 9.07
C LEU A 148 -7.56 2.10 7.71
N THR A 149 -8.74 2.48 7.23
CA THR A 149 -9.27 2.03 5.93
C THR A 149 -8.37 2.48 4.78
N GLU A 150 -7.95 3.75 4.80
CA GLU A 150 -7.06 4.31 3.78
C GLU A 150 -5.68 3.62 3.82
N THR A 151 -5.08 3.51 5.00
CA THR A 151 -3.76 2.91 5.20
C THR A 151 -3.75 1.43 4.81
N SER A 152 -4.80 0.68 5.18
CA SER A 152 -4.95 -0.75 4.83
C SER A 152 -5.04 -0.95 3.31
N ARG A 153 -5.78 -0.09 2.61
CA ARG A 153 -5.90 -0.16 1.14
C ARG A 153 -4.57 0.11 0.44
N ILE A 154 -3.78 1.06 0.95
CA ILE A 154 -2.43 1.35 0.45
C ILE A 154 -1.52 0.14 0.68
N ALA A 155 -1.52 -0.42 1.90
CA ALA A 155 -0.74 -1.61 2.24
C ALA A 155 -1.08 -2.78 1.32
N TRP A 156 -2.38 -3.06 1.10
CA TRP A 156 -2.82 -4.13 0.22
C TRP A 156 -2.33 -3.97 -1.22
N ARG A 157 -2.47 -2.77 -1.81
CA ARG A 157 -1.98 -2.49 -3.18
C ARG A 157 -0.47 -2.67 -3.28
N LYS A 158 0.27 -2.17 -2.30
CA LYS A 158 1.72 -2.32 -2.26
C LYS A 158 2.15 -3.78 -2.23
N HIS A 159 1.45 -4.60 -1.44
CA HIS A 159 1.69 -6.03 -1.37
C HIS A 159 1.42 -6.73 -2.71
N GLN A 160 0.38 -6.33 -3.45
CA GLN A 160 0.12 -6.84 -4.80
C GLN A 160 1.27 -6.50 -5.76
N TRP A 161 1.74 -5.25 -5.78
CA TRP A 161 2.87 -4.84 -6.62
C TRP A 161 4.17 -5.59 -6.27
N ILE A 162 4.47 -5.80 -4.98
CA ILE A 162 5.63 -6.60 -4.55
C ILE A 162 5.51 -8.04 -5.05
N ARG A 163 4.32 -8.66 -4.91
CA ARG A 163 4.09 -10.04 -5.34
C ARG A 163 4.20 -10.18 -6.85
N THR A 164 3.61 -9.28 -7.63
CA THR A 164 3.75 -9.25 -9.09
C THR A 164 5.21 -9.04 -9.48
N GLY A 165 5.91 -8.09 -8.83
CA GLY A 165 7.32 -7.82 -9.07
C GLY A 165 8.21 -9.04 -8.80
N LEU A 166 7.97 -9.76 -7.70
CA LEU A 166 8.71 -10.97 -7.36
C LEU A 166 8.47 -12.10 -8.36
N ILE A 167 7.22 -12.36 -8.74
CA ILE A 167 6.88 -13.42 -9.71
C ILE A 167 7.56 -13.14 -11.05
N THR A 168 7.41 -11.92 -11.57
CA THR A 168 8.00 -11.51 -12.85
C THR A 168 9.54 -11.49 -12.80
N PHE A 169 10.14 -11.17 -11.65
CA PHE A 169 11.59 -11.28 -11.43
C PHE A 169 12.07 -12.72 -11.57
N CYS A 170 11.43 -13.66 -10.86
CA CYS A 170 11.78 -15.08 -10.92
C CYS A 170 11.62 -15.62 -12.34
N THR A 171 10.52 -15.28 -13.02
CA THR A 171 10.29 -15.69 -14.41
C THR A 171 11.37 -15.15 -15.34
N GLY A 172 11.69 -13.86 -15.28
CA GLY A 172 12.73 -13.26 -16.13
C GLY A 172 14.11 -13.87 -15.87
N THR A 173 14.45 -14.08 -14.61
CA THR A 173 15.74 -14.69 -14.19
C THR A 173 15.92 -16.11 -14.70
N LEU A 174 14.83 -16.88 -14.86
CA LEU A 174 14.86 -18.24 -15.40
C LEU A 174 14.85 -18.27 -16.93
N LEU A 175 14.09 -17.37 -17.58
CA LEU A 175 13.97 -17.34 -19.03
C LEU A 175 15.27 -16.90 -19.72
N LEU A 176 16.00 -15.95 -19.16
CA LEU A 176 17.26 -15.47 -19.77
C LEU A 176 18.32 -16.58 -19.96
N PRO A 177 18.69 -17.37 -18.94
CA PRO A 177 19.63 -18.48 -19.14
C PRO A 177 19.01 -19.61 -19.97
N ALA A 178 17.71 -19.87 -19.87
CA ALA A 178 17.05 -20.86 -20.72
C ALA A 178 17.13 -20.49 -22.22
N ALA A 179 16.98 -19.21 -22.56
CA ALA A 179 17.14 -18.73 -23.93
C ALA A 179 18.53 -19.05 -24.49
N LEU A 180 19.58 -18.85 -23.68
CA LEU A 180 20.98 -19.15 -24.06
C LEU A 180 21.28 -20.65 -24.16
N LEU A 181 20.48 -21.51 -23.53
CA LEU A 181 20.63 -22.97 -23.62
C LEU A 181 19.90 -23.55 -24.84
N ILE A 182 18.85 -22.87 -25.32
CA ILE A 182 17.98 -23.34 -26.40
C ILE A 182 18.36 -22.69 -27.75
N GLY A 183 19.14 -21.61 -27.74
CA GLY A 183 19.61 -20.89 -28.93
C GLY A 183 21.04 -20.44 -28.77
#